data_AF-C6A496-F1
#
_entry.id   AF-C6A496-F1
#
_cell.length_a   1.000
_cell.length_b   1.000
_cell.length_c   1.000
_cell.angle_alpha   90.00
_cell.angle_beta   90.00
_cell.angle_gamma   90.00
#
_symmetry.space_group_name_H-M   'P 1'
#
loop_
_entity.id
_entity.type
_entity.pdbx_description
1 polymer ?
#
loop_
_entity_poly.entity_id
_entity_poly.type
_entity_poly.pdbx_seq_one_letter_code
_entity_poly.pdbx_strand_id
1 'polypeptide(L)'
;MVGVMKEKKMLLPALLAVVALGWIVGWVTNSGKSELSLIAFALTAIFVNLYFSYLEKKGFILEDERTLRINEIASRRTLQITSISLAVAMLLLSGKLSDPKMEGAFLTAGLVLAVMLTLHLLFRHYYSRVI
;
A
#
# COMPACT_ATOMS: atom_id res chain seq x y z
N MET A 1 4.45 18.75 -21.92
CA MET A 1 5.02 19.08 -20.59
C MET A 1 4.04 19.79 -19.64
N VAL A 2 3.20 20.72 -20.11
CA VAL A 2 2.24 21.46 -19.25
C VAL A 2 1.14 20.58 -18.63
N GLY A 3 0.63 19.57 -19.34
CA GLY A 3 -0.36 18.61 -18.82
C GLY A 3 0.16 17.78 -17.63
N VAL A 4 1.36 17.20 -17.78
CA VAL A 4 2.02 16.36 -16.75
C VAL A 4 2.26 17.12 -15.44
N MET A 5 2.59 18.41 -15.48
CA MET A 5 2.73 19.21 -14.25
C MET A 5 1.39 19.48 -13.55
N LYS A 6 0.30 19.61 -14.31
CA LYS A 6 -1.04 19.84 -13.76
C LYS A 6 -1.55 18.58 -13.05
N GLU A 7 -1.32 17.41 -13.65
CA GLU A 7 -1.61 16.10 -13.06
C GLU A 7 -0.81 15.87 -11.76
N LYS A 8 0.51 16.11 -11.77
CA LYS A 8 1.35 15.96 -10.56
C LYS A 8 0.90 16.88 -9.41
N LYS A 9 0.45 18.10 -9.72
CA LYS A 9 -0.09 19.05 -8.73
C LYS A 9 -1.42 18.60 -8.12
N MET A 10 -2.17 17.74 -8.81
CA MET A 10 -3.45 17.23 -8.32
C MET A 10 -3.30 15.98 -7.46
N LEU A 11 -2.19 15.25 -7.58
CA LEU A 11 -1.84 14.15 -6.66
C LEU A 11 -1.25 14.64 -5.33
N LEU A 12 -0.73 15.87 -5.30
CA LEU A 12 -0.09 16.48 -4.14
C LEU A 12 -0.96 16.47 -2.86
N PRO A 13 -2.26 16.80 -2.89
CA PRO A 13 -3.11 16.77 -1.69
C PRO A 13 -3.26 15.36 -1.10
N ALA A 14 -3.43 14.33 -1.95
CA ALA A 14 -3.49 12.95 -1.50
C ALA A 14 -2.15 12.48 -0.92
N LEU A 15 -1.04 12.84 -1.58
CA LEU A 15 0.31 12.55 -1.09
C LEU A 15 0.55 13.17 0.29
N LEU A 16 0.20 14.45 0.46
CA LEU A 16 0.34 15.17 1.73
C LEU A 16 -0.50 14.52 2.83
N ALA A 17 -1.72 14.06 2.52
CA ALA A 17 -2.56 13.35 3.48
C ALA A 17 -1.92 12.04 3.95
N VAL A 18 -1.27 11.28 3.05
CA VAL A 18 -0.57 10.04 3.41
C VAL A 18 0.69 10.32 4.23
N VAL A 19 1.46 11.36 3.88
CA VAL A 19 2.64 11.77 4.67
C VAL A 19 2.23 12.23 6.06
N ALA A 20 1.18 13.03 6.16
CA ALA A 20 0.63 13.47 7.44
C ALA A 20 0.15 12.29 8.30
N LEU A 21 -0.50 11.29 7.68
CA LEU A 21 -0.89 10.07 8.37
C LEU A 21 0.33 9.34 8.95
N GLY A 22 1.38 9.15 8.17
CA GLY A 22 2.61 8.49 8.63
C GLY A 22 3.22 9.20 9.84
N TRP A 23 3.24 10.54 9.82
CA TRP A 23 3.71 11.36 10.94
C TRP A 23 2.82 11.19 12.19
N ILE A 24 1.50 11.28 12.02
CA ILE A 24 0.52 11.14 13.12
C ILE A 24 0.63 9.76 13.75
N VAL A 25 0.67 8.70 12.95
CA VAL A 25 0.80 7.32 13.43
C VAL A 25 2.12 7.13 14.18
N GLY A 26 3.23 7.66 13.68
CA GLY A 26 4.52 7.61 14.36
C GLY A 26 4.49 8.28 15.73
N TRP A 27 3.89 9.47 15.82
CA TRP A 27 3.75 10.20 17.07
C TRP A 27 2.80 9.52 18.08
N VAL A 28 1.66 9.03 17.60
CA VAL A 28 0.66 8.34 18.43
C VAL A 28 1.20 7.03 19.01
N THR A 29 1.97 6.29 18.21
CA THR A 29 2.61 5.04 18.65
C THR A 29 3.62 5.30 19.75
N ASN A 30 4.40 6.38 19.66
CA ASN A 30 5.33 6.78 20.71
C ASN A 30 4.62 7.25 22.00
N SER A 31 3.36 7.68 21.89
CA SER A 31 2.55 8.19 23.01
C SER A 31 1.70 7.12 23.69
N GLY A 32 1.75 5.86 23.24
CA GLY A 32 1.03 4.73 23.83
C GLY A 32 -0.49 4.69 23.59
N LYS A 33 -1.03 5.55 22.71
CA LYS A 33 -2.48 5.66 22.44
C LYS A 33 -2.87 5.02 21.10
N SER A 34 -2.71 3.70 20.99
CA SER A 34 -2.90 2.94 19.73
C SER A 34 -4.26 3.12 19.05
N GLU A 35 -5.33 3.38 19.81
CA GLU A 35 -6.68 3.61 19.30
C GLU A 35 -6.76 4.82 18.35
N LEU A 36 -5.98 5.87 18.62
CA LEU A 36 -5.96 7.07 17.78
C LEU A 36 -5.32 6.83 16.41
N SER A 37 -4.41 5.85 16.30
CA SER A 37 -3.79 5.48 15.02
C SER A 37 -4.81 4.88 14.05
N LEU A 38 -5.74 4.07 14.57
CA LEU A 38 -6.81 3.48 13.75
C LEU A 38 -7.78 4.55 13.23
N ILE A 39 -8.15 5.51 14.09
CA ILE A 39 -9.03 6.62 13.70
C ILE A 39 -8.35 7.51 12.65
N ALA A 40 -7.07 7.85 12.86
CA ALA A 40 -6.30 8.63 11.89
C ALA A 40 -6.23 7.91 10.54
N PHE A 41 -5.95 6.61 10.55
CA PHE A 41 -5.93 5.78 9.33
C PHE A 41 -7.27 5.79 8.61
N ALA A 42 -8.37 5.56 9.33
CA ALA A 42 -9.71 5.54 8.74
C ALA A 42 -10.08 6.89 8.11
N LEU A 43 -9.82 8.00 8.80
CA LEU A 43 -10.10 9.35 8.29
C LEU A 43 -9.28 9.66 7.04
N THR A 44 -7.99 9.34 7.02
CA THR A 44 -7.15 9.54 5.83
C THR A 44 -7.63 8.68 4.67
N ALA A 45 -7.99 7.41 4.91
CA ALA A 45 -8.51 6.54 3.86
C ALA A 45 -9.81 7.08 3.24
N ILE A 46 -10.74 7.56 4.08
CA ILE A 46 -11.99 8.20 3.64
C ILE A 46 -11.69 9.46 2.83
N PHE A 47 -10.80 10.33 3.33
CA PHE A 47 -10.42 11.56 2.63
C PHE A 47 -9.84 11.28 1.25
N VAL A 48 -8.89 10.34 1.15
CA VAL A 48 -8.26 9.97 -0.11
C VAL A 48 -9.30 9.41 -1.09
N ASN A 49 -10.19 8.54 -0.63
CA ASN A 49 -11.25 7.98 -1.46
C ASN A 49 -12.18 9.07 -2.01
N LEU A 50 -12.71 9.94 -1.14
CA LEU A 50 -13.58 11.05 -1.54
C LEU A 50 -12.89 12.02 -2.50
N TYR A 51 -11.61 12.30 -2.27
CA TYR A 51 -10.83 13.20 -3.12
C TYR A 51 -10.66 12.63 -4.53
N PHE A 52 -10.32 11.34 -4.66
CA PHE A 52 -10.21 10.70 -5.98
C PHE A 52 -11.57 10.60 -6.68
N SER A 53 -12.65 10.24 -5.98
CA SER A 53 -14.00 10.26 -6.57
C SER A 53 -14.43 11.66 -7.02
N TYR A 54 -14.01 12.71 -6.31
CA TYR A 54 -14.26 14.09 -6.73
C TYR A 54 -13.47 14.48 -7.99
N LEU A 55 -12.21 14.04 -8.10
CA LEU A 55 -11.39 14.24 -9.30
C LEU A 55 -11.99 13.51 -10.51
N GLU A 56 -12.43 12.27 -10.32
CA GLU A 56 -13.08 11.47 -11.37
C GLU A 56 -14.36 12.14 -11.89
N LYS A 57 -15.22 12.64 -10.98
CA LYS A 57 -16.43 13.41 -11.34
C LYS A 57 -16.12 14.69 -12.13
N LYS A 58 -14.92 15.25 -12.02
CA LYS A 58 -14.48 16.42 -12.79
C LYS A 58 -13.98 16.07 -14.19
N GLY A 59 -14.11 14.82 -14.62
CA GLY A 59 -13.67 14.37 -15.94
C GLY A 59 -12.16 14.20 -16.04
N PHE A 60 -11.47 14.06 -14.91
CA PHE A 60 -10.05 13.70 -14.92
C PHE A 60 -9.92 12.21 -15.24
N ILE A 61 -9.49 11.91 -16.47
CA ILE A 61 -9.11 10.56 -16.87
C ILE A 61 -7.74 10.28 -16.26
N LEU A 62 -7.75 9.67 -15.07
CA LEU A 62 -6.52 9.30 -14.35
C LEU A 62 -5.80 8.14 -15.04
N GLU A 63 -6.53 7.22 -15.66
CA GLU A 63 -5.97 6.07 -16.35
C GLU A 63 -6.79 5.75 -17.61
N ASP A 64 -6.12 5.72 -18.76
CA ASP A 64 -6.65 5.15 -20.00
C ASP A 64 -6.73 3.61 -19.86
N GLU A 65 -7.57 2.92 -20.64
CA GLU A 65 -7.71 1.46 -20.59
C GLU A 65 -6.36 0.74 -20.80
N ARG A 66 -5.49 1.32 -21.63
CA ARG A 66 -4.13 0.81 -21.85
C ARG A 66 -3.27 0.96 -20.60
N THR A 67 -3.36 2.09 -19.92
CA THR A 67 -2.62 2.37 -18.67
C THR A 67 -3.09 1.44 -17.56
N LEU A 68 -4.40 1.19 -17.46
CA LEU A 68 -4.98 0.23 -16.51
C LEU A 68 -4.39 -1.17 -16.69
N ARG A 69 -4.36 -1.69 -17.92
CA ARG A 69 -3.78 -3.02 -18.19
C ARG A 69 -2.28 -3.09 -17.86
N ILE A 70 -1.53 -2.02 -18.17
CA ILE A 70 -0.10 -1.94 -17.82
C ILE A 70 0.07 -1.92 -16.30
N ASN A 71 -0.73 -1.13 -15.58
CA ASN A 71 -0.66 -1.01 -14.14
C ASN A 71 -1.06 -2.32 -13.44
N GLU A 72 -2.04 -3.03 -13.97
CA GLU A 72 -2.45 -4.37 -13.52
C GLU A 72 -1.31 -5.40 -13.67
N ILE A 73 -0.63 -5.42 -14.83
CA ILE A 73 0.51 -6.32 -15.06
C ILE A 73 1.68 -5.94 -14.14
N ALA A 74 1.99 -4.64 -14.03
CA ALA A 74 3.06 -4.14 -13.18
C ALA A 74 2.79 -4.45 -11.70
N SER A 75 1.57 -4.21 -11.20
CA SER A 75 1.15 -4.51 -9.83
C SER A 75 1.28 -6.00 -9.50
N ARG A 76 0.82 -6.88 -10.40
CA ARG A 76 0.98 -8.33 -10.22
C ARG A 76 2.44 -8.76 -10.17
N ARG A 77 3.29 -8.15 -10.99
CA ARG A 77 4.73 -8.47 -11.00
C ARG A 77 5.44 -7.94 -9.77
N THR A 78 5.11 -6.73 -9.32
CA THR A 78 5.61 -6.17 -8.07
C THR A 78 5.23 -7.05 -6.89
N LEU A 79 3.95 -7.41 -6.74
CA LEU A 79 3.51 -8.31 -5.67
C LEU A 79 4.25 -9.64 -5.68
N GLN A 80 4.48 -10.22 -6.86
CA GLN A 80 5.21 -11.47 -7.00
C GLN A 80 6.68 -11.33 -6.57
N ILE A 81 7.37 -10.30 -7.06
CA ILE A 81 8.79 -10.04 -6.73
C ILE A 81 8.92 -9.76 -5.23
N THR A 82 8.09 -8.86 -4.68
CA THR A 82 8.14 -8.52 -3.26
C THR A 82 7.85 -9.73 -2.37
N SER A 83 6.87 -10.57 -2.73
CA SER A 83 6.59 -11.81 -1.99
C SER A 83 7.77 -12.79 -2.01
N ILE A 84 8.43 -12.95 -3.17
CA ILE A 84 9.63 -13.80 -3.28
C ILE A 84 10.76 -13.24 -2.43
N SER A 85 11.04 -11.93 -2.53
CA SER A 85 12.08 -11.28 -1.73
C SER A 85 11.82 -11.41 -0.23
N LEU A 86 10.57 -11.28 0.19
CA LEU A 86 10.17 -11.39 1.60
C LEU A 86 10.24 -12.85 2.09
N ALA A 87 9.91 -13.82 1.25
CA ALA A 87 10.12 -15.24 1.54
C ALA A 87 11.61 -15.58 1.72
N VAL A 88 12.48 -15.05 0.84
CA VAL A 88 13.94 -15.19 0.99
C VAL A 88 14.42 -14.54 2.30
N ALA A 89 13.92 -13.34 2.63
CA ALA A 89 14.24 -12.68 3.89
C ALA A 89 13.83 -13.51 5.12
N MET A 90 12.66 -14.16 5.08
CA MET A 90 12.23 -15.06 6.14
C MET A 90 13.12 -16.29 6.28
N LEU A 91 13.59 -16.88 5.18
CA LEU A 91 14.53 -18.01 5.22
C LEU A 91 15.84 -17.59 5.92
N LEU A 92 16.35 -16.40 5.61
CA LEU A 92 17.55 -15.85 6.24
C LEU A 92 17.35 -15.53 7.72
N LEU A 93 16.16 -15.03 8.10
CA LEU A 93 15.80 -14.73 9.49
C LEU A 93 15.56 -16.00 10.32
N SER A 94 15.04 -17.07 9.70
CA SER A 94 14.79 -18.37 10.36
C SER A 94 16.07 -18.95 10.98
N GLY A 95 17.22 -18.79 10.32
CA GLY A 95 18.52 -19.20 10.85
C GLY A 95 19.03 -18.37 12.05
N LYS A 96 18.36 -17.26 12.39
CA LYS A 96 18.72 -16.33 13.48
C LYS A 96 17.65 -16.23 14.56
N LEU A 97 16.70 -17.16 14.58
CA LEU A 97 15.54 -17.13 15.48
C LEU A 97 15.89 -17.33 16.97
N SER A 98 17.11 -17.79 17.27
CA SER A 98 17.61 -17.94 18.64
C SER A 98 17.84 -16.60 19.36
N ASP A 99 17.87 -15.48 18.63
CA ASP A 99 17.94 -14.13 19.23
C ASP A 99 16.52 -13.58 19.46
N PRO A 100 16.10 -13.35 20.72
CA PRO A 100 14.77 -12.82 21.03
C PRO A 100 14.51 -11.43 20.42
N LYS A 101 15.55 -10.68 20.01
CA LYS A 101 15.37 -9.42 19.27
C LYS A 101 14.91 -9.64 17.83
N MET A 102 15.16 -10.80 17.25
CA MET A 102 14.83 -11.13 15.86
C MET A 102 13.45 -11.79 15.71
N GLU A 103 12.87 -12.28 16.80
CA GLU A 103 11.54 -12.89 16.83
C GLU A 103 10.44 -11.91 16.35
N GLY A 104 10.49 -10.65 16.82
CA GLY A 104 9.57 -9.60 16.39
C GLY A 104 9.69 -9.27 14.89
N ALA A 105 10.93 -9.23 14.36
CA ALA A 105 11.17 -9.00 12.95
C ALA A 105 10.67 -10.16 12.08
N PHE A 106 10.86 -11.40 12.55
CA PHE A 106 10.37 -12.61 11.89
C PHE A 106 8.84 -12.66 11.85
N LEU A 107 8.17 -12.42 12.98
CA LEU A 107 6.71 -12.37 13.06
C LEU A 107 6.12 -11.28 12.14
N THR A 108 6.72 -10.09 12.16
CA THR A 108 6.27 -8.97 11.32
C THR A 108 6.44 -9.30 9.83
N ALA A 109 7.61 -9.81 9.44
CA ALA A 109 7.88 -10.21 8.05
C ALA A 109 6.93 -11.33 7.60
N GLY A 110 6.64 -12.30 8.47
CA GLY A 110 5.69 -13.38 8.19
C GLY A 110 4.26 -12.89 8.01
N LEU A 111 3.80 -11.95 8.86
CA LEU A 111 2.48 -11.36 8.74
C LEU A 111 2.36 -10.56 7.44
N VAL A 112 3.37 -9.75 7.10
CA VAL A 112 3.38 -8.99 5.83
C VAL A 112 3.37 -9.94 4.63
N LEU A 113 4.14 -11.04 4.67
CA LEU A 113 4.15 -12.05 3.61
C LEU A 113 2.79 -12.71 3.45
N ALA A 114 2.15 -13.10 4.55
CA ALA A 114 0.81 -13.69 4.53
C ALA A 114 -0.20 -12.74 3.88
N VAL A 115 -0.22 -11.47 4.30
CA VAL A 115 -1.09 -10.44 3.71
C VAL A 115 -0.83 -10.26 2.21
N MET A 116 0.44 -10.19 1.80
CA MET A 116 0.80 -10.04 0.37
C MET A 116 0.37 -11.24 -0.47
N LEU A 117 0.53 -12.46 0.05
CA LEU A 117 0.07 -13.67 -0.64
C LEU A 117 -1.46 -13.71 -0.74
N THR A 118 -2.17 -13.33 0.32
CA THR A 118 -3.64 -13.22 0.28
C THR A 118 -4.08 -12.20 -0.77
N LEU A 119 -3.46 -11.02 -0.81
CA LEU A 119 -3.73 -10.02 -1.85
C LEU A 119 -3.42 -10.54 -3.25
N HIS A 120 -2.32 -11.26 -3.43
CA HIS A 120 -1.96 -11.87 -4.71
C HIS A 120 -3.04 -12.86 -5.18
N LEU A 121 -3.58 -13.68 -4.29
CA LEU A 121 -4.67 -14.61 -4.59
C LEU A 121 -5.98 -13.87 -4.91
N LEU A 122 -6.33 -12.84 -4.12
CA LEU A 122 -7.53 -12.03 -4.35
C LEU A 122 -7.47 -11.32 -5.71
N PHE A 123 -6.33 -10.73 -6.06
CA PHE A 123 -6.14 -10.09 -7.37
C PHE A 123 -6.17 -11.10 -8.50
N ARG A 124 -5.53 -12.26 -8.33
CA ARG A 124 -5.63 -13.34 -9.32
C ARG A 124 -7.08 -13.73 -9.58
N HIS A 125 -7.88 -13.87 -8.52
CA HIS A 125 -9.30 -14.19 -8.63
C HIS A 125 -10.13 -13.06 -9.25
N TYR A 126 -9.95 -11.83 -8.79
CA TYR A 126 -10.66 -10.66 -9.31
C TYR A 126 -10.45 -10.50 -10.82
N TYR A 127 -9.20 -10.51 -11.25
CA TYR A 127 -8.87 -10.32 -12.66
C TYR A 127 -9.15 -11.56 -13.54
N SER A 128 -9.23 -12.76 -12.97
CA SER A 128 -9.70 -13.94 -13.72
C SER A 128 -11.18 -13.86 -14.13
N ARG A 129 -11.96 -12.95 -13.53
CA ARG A 129 -13.36 -12.73 -13.90
C ARG A 129 -13.58 -11.63 -14.94
N VAL A 130 -12.55 -10.81 -15.19
CA VAL A 130 -12.63 -9.63 -16.07
C VAL A 130 -12.08 -9.92 -17.48
N ILE A 131 -11.43 -11.08 -17.66
CA ILE A 131 -10.99 -11.64 -18.94
C ILE A 131 -12.03 -12.63 -19.43
#